data_AF-A0A923XI54-F1
#
_entry.id   AF-A0A923XI54-F1
#
_cell.length_a   1.000
_cell.length_b   1.000
_cell.length_c   1.000
_cell.angle_alpha   90.00
_cell.angle_beta   90.00
_cell.angle_gamma   90.00
#
_symmetry.space_group_name_H-M   'P 1'
#
loop_
_entity.id
_entity.type
_entity.pdbx_description
1 polymer ?
#
loop_
_entity_poly.entity_id
_entity_poly.type
_entity_poly.pdbx_seq_one_letter_code
_entity_poly.pdbx_strand_id
1 'polypeptide(L)'
;MTSPDLQLAVIDVKPGAAMESQSGLQLLRPRIYGAWAQPPGAKKVAAIVMHPTSNFMGHYLVGPLADRGVACMGLNSRYVGNDALLL
;
A
#
# COMPACT_ATOMS: atom_id res chain seq x y z
N MET A 1 5.95 24.93 -0.45
CA MET A 1 6.56 23.66 0.01
C MET A 1 6.30 22.65 -1.08
N THR A 2 7.35 22.01 -1.61
CA THR A 2 7.21 20.88 -2.53
C THR A 2 6.59 19.72 -1.76
N SER A 3 5.47 19.17 -2.25
CA SER A 3 4.87 17.97 -1.66
C SER A 3 5.90 16.82 -1.68
N PRO A 4 5.98 15.99 -0.63
CA PRO A 4 6.91 14.88 -0.58
C PRO A 4 6.65 13.90 -1.72
N ASP A 5 7.72 13.47 -2.39
CA ASP A 5 7.64 12.56 -3.53
C ASP A 5 7.02 11.22 -3.13
N LEU A 6 6.04 10.77 -3.92
CA LEU A 6 5.36 9.51 -3.72
C LEU A 6 6.24 8.35 -4.20
N GLN A 7 6.43 7.36 -3.33
CA GLN A 7 7.28 6.19 -3.57
C GLN A 7 6.43 4.93 -3.67
N LEU A 8 6.78 4.04 -4.60
CA LEU A 8 6.14 2.74 -4.76
C LEU A 8 6.63 1.76 -3.69
N ALA A 9 5.70 1.09 -3.01
CA ALA A 9 5.97 -0.08 -2.18
C ALA A 9 5.55 -1.35 -2.92
N VAL A 10 6.47 -2.32 -3.00
CA VAL A 10 6.21 -3.65 -3.57
C VAL A 10 6.62 -4.67 -2.52
N ILE A 11 5.66 -5.45 -2.03
CA ILE A 11 5.86 -6.41 -0.95
C ILE A 11 5.60 -7.81 -1.52
N ASP A 12 6.63 -8.63 -1.60
CA ASP A 12 6.48 -10.05 -1.93
C ASP A 12 5.76 -10.77 -0.77
N VAL A 13 4.77 -11.59 -1.10
CA VAL A 13 3.98 -12.35 -0.13
C VAL A 13 4.24 -13.84 -0.37
N LYS A 14 4.25 -14.63 0.71
CA LYS A 14 4.31 -16.08 0.59
C LYS A 14 3.01 -16.57 -0.07
N PRO A 15 3.06 -17.54 -1.00
CA PRO A 15 1.87 -18.22 -1.47
C PRO A 15 1.06 -18.80 -0.30
N GLY A 16 -0.26 -18.81 -0.43
CA GLY A 16 -1.14 -19.21 0.67
C GLY A 16 -1.33 -20.70 0.74
N ALA A 17 -2.02 -21.13 1.79
CA ALA A 17 -2.32 -22.53 1.99
C ALA A 17 -3.35 -23.02 0.96
N ALA A 18 -3.31 -24.32 0.65
CA ALA A 18 -4.36 -24.95 -0.12
C ALA A 18 -5.72 -24.71 0.55
N MET A 19 -6.74 -24.34 -0.23
CA MET A 19 -8.11 -23.98 0.21
C MET A 19 -8.30 -22.61 0.88
N GLU A 20 -7.30 -21.71 0.89
CA GLU A 20 -7.54 -20.30 1.23
C GLU A 20 -8.31 -19.60 0.11
N SER A 21 -9.54 -19.17 0.43
CA SER A 21 -10.53 -18.67 -0.55
C SER A 21 -10.54 -17.16 -0.75
N GLN A 22 -9.71 -16.38 -0.04
CA GLN A 22 -9.99 -14.94 0.13
C GLN A 22 -8.91 -13.92 -0.25
N SER A 23 -7.86 -14.27 -0.99
CA SER A 23 -6.83 -13.23 -1.25
C SER A 23 -6.18 -13.23 -2.62
N GLY A 24 -6.25 -14.29 -3.42
CA GLY A 24 -5.44 -14.45 -4.63
C GLY A 24 -4.05 -15.06 -4.34
N LEU A 25 -3.93 -15.72 -3.17
CA LEU A 25 -2.75 -16.46 -2.73
C LEU A 25 -2.41 -17.70 -3.57
N GLN A 26 -3.23 -18.01 -4.58
CA GLN A 26 -2.98 -19.04 -5.59
C GLN A 26 -2.08 -18.55 -6.74
N LEU A 27 -1.66 -17.29 -6.72
CA LEU A 27 -0.67 -16.76 -7.66
C LEU A 27 0.72 -17.33 -7.35
N LEU A 28 1.49 -17.67 -8.39
CA LEU A 28 2.86 -18.21 -8.27
C LEU A 28 3.84 -17.27 -7.55
N ARG A 29 3.57 -15.96 -7.57
CA ARG A 29 4.34 -14.92 -6.87
C ARG A 29 3.43 -13.74 -6.47
N PRO A 30 2.65 -13.88 -5.38
CA PRO A 30 1.72 -12.84 -4.97
C PRO A 30 2.49 -11.62 -4.45
N ARG A 31 2.05 -10.42 -4.87
CA ARG A 31 2.65 -9.14 -4.46
C ARG A 31 1.58 -8.16 -4.02
N ILE A 32 1.81 -7.54 -2.87
CA ILE A 32 1.02 -6.41 -2.39
C ILE A 32 1.71 -5.13 -2.85
N TYR A 33 0.90 -4.19 -3.34
CA TYR A 33 1.36 -2.89 -3.79
C TYR A 33 0.81 -1.80 -2.88
N GLY A 34 1.64 -0.79 -2.67
CA GLY A 34 1.26 0.42 -1.95
C GLY A 34 2.01 1.61 -2.51
N ALA A 35 1.64 2.79 -2.06
CA ALA A 35 2.45 3.99 -2.28
C ALA A 35 2.51 4.79 -0.99
N TRP A 36 3.66 5.43 -0.76
CA TRP A 36 3.93 6.10 0.49
C TRP A 36 4.74 7.36 0.28
N ALA A 37 4.61 8.28 1.23
CA ALA A 37 5.40 9.50 1.29
C ALA A 37 6.07 9.59 2.66
N GLN A 38 7.26 10.19 2.68
CA GLN A 38 8.05 10.35 3.89
C GLN A 38 8.21 11.83 4.25
N PRO A 39 8.09 12.20 5.55
CA PRO A 39 8.56 13.49 6.01
C PRO A 39 10.10 13.62 5.85
N PRO A 40 10.61 14.85 5.67
CA PRO A 40 12.04 15.11 5.80
C PRO A 40 12.50 14.89 7.25
N GLY A 41 13.74 14.41 7.42
CA GLY A 41 14.36 14.24 8.74
C GLY A 41 14.03 12.92 9.45
N ALA A 42 14.18 12.92 10.78
CA ALA A 42 14.12 11.70 11.60
C ALA A 42 12.70 11.12 11.71
N LYS A 43 12.60 9.81 11.52
CA LYS A 43 11.33 9.06 11.51
C LYS A 43 10.95 8.64 12.93
N LYS A 44 9.76 9.00 13.39
CA LYS A 44 9.25 8.59 14.72
C LYS A 44 8.00 7.72 14.65
N VAL A 45 7.10 8.02 13.72
CA VAL A 45 5.80 7.36 13.58
C VAL A 45 5.45 7.22 12.09
N ALA A 46 4.76 6.12 11.75
CA ALA A 46 4.18 5.90 10.43
C ALA A 46 2.72 5.44 10.54
N ALA A 47 1.93 5.74 9.52
CA ALA A 47 0.54 5.32 9.39
C ALA A 47 0.35 4.48 8.12
N ILE A 48 -0.50 3.46 8.20
CA ILE A 48 -0.96 2.68 7.06
C ILE A 48 -2.47 2.92 6.92
N VAL A 49 -2.89 3.35 5.74
CA VAL A 49 -4.30 3.43 5.36
C VAL A 49 -4.59 2.32 4.34
N MET A 50 -5.64 1.54 4.60
CA MET A 50 -5.98 0.38 3.77
C MET A 50 -7.50 0.15 3.73
N HIS A 51 -7.97 -0.47 2.65
CA HIS A 51 -9.36 -0.91 2.51
C HIS A 51 -9.44 -2.24 1.74
N PRO A 52 -10.41 -3.13 2.05
CA PRO A 52 -10.54 -4.43 1.40
C PRO A 52 -10.91 -4.38 -0.10
N THR A 53 -11.48 -3.29 -0.60
CA THR A 53 -12.10 -3.25 -1.95
C THR A 53 -11.68 -2.06 -2.81
N SER A 54 -10.59 -1.36 -2.48
CA SER A 54 -10.22 -0.11 -3.17
C SER A 54 -8.71 0.04 -3.29
N ASN A 55 -8.26 0.72 -4.35
CA ASN A 55 -6.87 1.09 -4.53
C ASN A 55 -6.52 2.30 -3.66
N PHE A 56 -5.59 2.12 -2.71
CA PHE A 56 -5.20 3.15 -1.75
C PHE A 56 -3.87 3.83 -2.11
N MET A 57 -3.22 3.45 -3.21
CA MET A 57 -1.94 4.03 -3.63
C MET A 57 -2.04 5.55 -3.91
N GLY A 58 -3.21 6.05 -4.31
CA GLY A 58 -3.48 7.48 -4.52
C GLY A 58 -4.18 8.19 -3.36
N HIS A 59 -4.20 7.61 -2.15
CA HIS A 59 -5.06 8.12 -1.08
C HIS A 59 -4.65 9.53 -0.64
N TYR A 60 -5.64 10.43 -0.56
CA TYR A 60 -5.48 11.86 -0.24
C TYR A 60 -4.87 12.18 1.14
N LEU A 61 -4.63 11.16 1.99
CA LEU A 61 -4.02 11.35 3.32
C LEU A 61 -2.51 11.17 3.28
N VAL A 62 -1.95 10.57 2.22
CA VAL A 62 -0.53 10.24 2.14
C VAL A 62 0.34 11.50 2.21
N GLY A 63 0.11 12.47 1.32
CA GLY A 63 0.82 13.74 1.31
C GLY A 63 0.62 14.55 2.60
N PRO A 64 -0.62 14.87 3.00
CA PRO A 64 -0.89 15.69 4.18
C PRO A 64 -0.33 15.15 5.50
N LEU A 65 -0.26 13.81 5.67
CA LEU A 65 0.36 13.21 6.85
C LEU A 65 1.88 13.30 6.79
N ALA A 66 2.48 13.05 5.62
CA ALA A 66 3.92 13.20 5.42
C ALA A 66 4.37 14.65 5.65
N ASP A 67 3.61 15.64 5.17
CA ASP A 67 3.85 17.07 5.42
C ASP A 67 3.83 17.43 6.92
N ARG A 68 3.10 16.65 7.73
CA ARG A 68 2.95 16.86 9.19
C ARG A 68 3.91 16.02 10.02
N GLY A 69 4.91 15.39 9.40
CA GLY A 69 5.91 14.60 10.12
C GLY A 69 5.54 13.14 10.33
N VAL A 70 4.47 12.64 9.70
CA VAL A 70 4.02 11.24 9.81
C VAL A 70 4.19 10.55 8.47
N ALA A 71 5.12 9.61 8.36
CA ALA A 71 5.21 8.80 7.15
C ALA A 71 3.87 8.08 6.92
N CYS A 72 3.35 8.08 5.71
CA CYS A 72 2.04 7.50 5.43
C CYS A 72 2.10 6.63 4.20
N MET A 73 1.52 5.43 4.29
CA MET A 73 1.41 4.48 3.20
C MET A 73 -0.05 4.15 2.95
N GLY A 74 -0.49 4.35 1.72
CA GLY A 74 -1.70 3.71 1.20
C GLY A 74 -1.35 2.31 0.71
N LEU A 75 -1.92 1.29 1.35
CA LEU A 75 -1.59 -0.10 1.08
C LEU A 75 -2.83 -0.85 0.57
N ASN A 76 -2.67 -1.54 -0.56
CA ASN A 76 -3.71 -2.42 -1.06
C ASN A 76 -3.75 -3.69 -0.23
N SER A 77 -4.95 -4.16 0.11
CA SER A 77 -5.15 -5.41 0.84
C SER A 77 -5.16 -6.64 -0.09
N ARG A 78 -5.36 -6.41 -1.40
CA ARG A 78 -5.44 -7.43 -2.45
C ARG A 78 -4.27 -7.35 -3.42
N TYR A 79 -3.98 -8.46 -4.08
CA TYR A 79 -2.98 -8.50 -5.15
C TYR A 79 -3.48 -7.81 -6.42
N VAL A 80 -2.54 -7.27 -7.19
CA VAL A 80 -2.82 -6.78 -8.55
C VAL A 80 -3.40 -7.92 -9.38
N GLY A 81 -4.52 -7.66 -10.06
CA GLY A 81 -5.24 -8.65 -10.88
C GLY A 81 -6.27 -9.52 -10.15
N ASN A 82 -6.47 -9.33 -8.84
CA ASN A 82 -7.51 -10.05 -8.07
C ASN A 82 -8.91 -9.38 -8.15
N ASP A 83 -9.00 -8.15 -8.67
CA ASP A 83 -10.27 -7.44 -8.88
C ASP A 83 -10.12 -6.51 -10.10
N ALA A 84 -11.10 -6.52 -11.01
CA ALA A 84 -11.09 -5.71 -12.24
C ALA A 84 -11.14 -4.19 -11.97
N LEU A 85 -11.39 -3.79 -10.72
CA LEU A 85 -11.37 -2.41 -10.24
C LEU A 85 -9.97 -1.91 -9.81
N LEU A 86 -8.94 -2.76 -9.82
CA LEU A 86 -7.56 -2.42 -9.47
C LEU A 86 -6.64 -2.39 -10.70
N LEU A 87 -7.14 -1.83 -11.82
CA LEU A 87 -6.39 -1.65 -13.06
C LEU A 87 -5.08 -0.89 -12.83
#